data_AF-A0A8S9SQS2-F1
#
_entry.id   AF-A0A8S9SQS2-F1
#
_cell.length_a   1.000
_cell.length_b   1.000
_cell.length_c   1.000
_cell.angle_alpha   90.00
_cell.angle_beta   90.00
_cell.angle_gamma   90.00
#
_symmetry.space_group_name_H-M   'P 1'
#
loop_
_entity.id
_entity.type
_entity.pdbx_description
1 polymer ?
#
loop_
_entity_poly.entity_id
_entity_poly.type
_entity_poly.pdbx_seq_one_letter_code
_entity_poly.pdbx_strand_id
1 'polypeptide(L)' 'MEMLPRGEWPKWCRSCGGSGLCECSRCLGTGEYRYIMGFRFLNKHDDVDPQL' A
#
# COMPACT_ATOMS: atom_id res chain seq x y z
N MET A 1 2.01 -15.33 -13.74
CA MET A 1 1.25 -14.47 -12.81
C MET A 1 1.25 -15.17 -11.48
N GLU A 2 2.15 -14.78 -10.57
CA GLU A 2 2.14 -15.30 -9.21
C GLU A 2 0.89 -14.76 -8.51
N MET A 3 0.01 -15.67 -8.11
CA MET A 3 -1.12 -15.34 -7.27
C MET A 3 -0.67 -15.50 -5.82
N LEU A 4 -1.09 -14.56 -4.96
CA LEU A 4 -0.83 -14.65 -3.53
C LEU A 4 -1.43 -15.95 -2.96
N PRO A 5 -0.77 -16.56 -1.95
CA PRO A 5 -1.33 -17.72 -1.27
C PRO A 5 -2.66 -17.35 -0.61
N ARG A 6 -3.53 -18.37 -0.44
CA ARG A 6 -4.87 -18.17 0.14
C ARG A 6 -4.75 -17.57 1.55
N GLY A 7 -5.40 -16.42 1.76
CA GLY A 7 -5.44 -15.72 3.04
C GLY A 7 -4.54 -14.49 3.13
N GLU A 8 -3.57 -14.36 2.21
CA GLU A 8 -2.73 -13.15 2.16
C GLU A 8 -3.42 -12.06 1.34
N TRP A 9 -3.56 -10.89 1.97
CA TRP A 9 -4.05 -9.71 1.26
C TRP A 9 -2.89 -9.00 0.55
N PRO A 10 -3.05 -8.60 -0.72
CA PRO A 10 -2.01 -7.89 -1.43
C PRO A 10 -1.64 -6.57 -0.76
N LYS A 11 -0.35 -6.38 -0.49
CA LYS A 11 0.22 -5.11 -0.01
C LYS A 11 0.41 -4.15 -1.18
N TRP A 12 -0.69 -3.65 -1.71
CA TRP A 12 -0.69 -2.68 -2.81
C TRP A 12 -0.76 -1.24 -2.32
N CYS A 13 -0.26 -0.34 -3.15
CA CYS A 13 -0.42 1.09 -2.92
C CYS A 13 -1.91 1.42 -2.81
N ARG A 14 -2.35 1.93 -1.65
CA ARG A 14 -3.75 2.30 -1.42
C ARG A 14 -4.25 3.44 -2.32
N SER A 15 -3.34 4.21 -2.92
CA SER A 15 -3.70 5.34 -3.80
C SER A 15 -3.94 4.93 -5.24
N CYS A 16 -3.15 3.97 -5.78
CA CYS A 16 -3.29 3.51 -7.16
C CYS A 16 -3.74 2.06 -7.29
N GLY A 17 -4.13 1.40 -6.19
CA GLY A 17 -4.65 0.03 -6.22
C GLY A 17 -3.69 -1.03 -6.75
N GLY A 18 -2.37 -0.79 -6.67
CA GLY A 18 -1.37 -1.73 -7.18
C GLY A 18 -0.94 -1.47 -8.63
N SER A 19 -1.55 -0.51 -9.33
CA SER A 19 -1.32 -0.33 -10.77
C SER A 19 0.07 0.18 -11.15
N GLY A 20 0.79 0.82 -10.23
CA GLY A 20 2.15 1.32 -10.50
C GLY A 20 2.24 2.40 -11.59
N LEU A 21 1.16 3.13 -11.85
CA LEU A 21 1.18 4.22 -12.82
C LEU A 21 2.15 5.33 -12.35
N CYS A 22 2.96 5.86 -13.29
CA CYS A 22 4.04 6.82 -13.00
C CYS A 22 3.58 8.10 -12.29
N GLU A 23 2.29 8.44 -12.38
CA GLU A 23 1.71 9.62 -11.72
C GLU A 23 1.31 9.38 -10.24
N CYS A 24 1.48 8.16 -9.72
CA CYS A 24 1.17 7.90 -8.32
C CYS A 24 2.21 8.51 -7.38
N SER A 25 1.88 9.65 -6.78
CA SER A 25 2.71 10.36 -5.79
C SER A 25 3.04 9.53 -4.55
N ARG A 26 2.23 8.50 -4.24
CA ARG A 26 2.39 7.68 -3.04
C ARG A 26 3.36 6.51 -3.23
N CYS A 27 3.28 5.78 -4.34
CA CYS A 27 4.18 4.65 -4.62
C CYS A 27 5.31 5.00 -5.60
N LEU A 28 5.31 6.19 -6.19
CA LEU A 28 6.30 6.62 -7.17
C LEU A 28 6.42 5.65 -8.36
N GLY A 29 5.28 5.10 -8.79
CA GLY A 29 5.21 4.14 -9.89
C GLY A 29 5.50 2.69 -9.54
N THR A 30 5.80 2.33 -8.28
CA THR A 30 6.09 0.91 -7.96
C THR A 30 4.84 0.04 -7.82
N GLY A 31 3.68 0.65 -7.54
CA GLY A 31 2.44 -0.08 -7.25
C GLY A 31 2.41 -0.73 -5.86
N GLU A 32 3.54 -0.82 -5.18
CA GLU A 32 3.64 -1.43 -3.86
C GLU A 32 3.13 -0.53 -2.73
N TYR A 33 2.66 -1.16 -1.66
CA TYR A 33 2.34 -0.46 -0.43
C TYR A 33 3.61 0.17 0.14
N ARG A 34 3.59 1.48 0.33
CA ARG A 34 4.60 2.21 1.09
C ARG A 34 3.99 2.65 2.41
N TYR A 35 4.66 2.30 3.51
CA TYR A 35 4.32 2.81 4.83
C TYR A 35 4.32 4.34 4.82
N ILE A 36 3.54 4.96 5.70
CA ILE A 36 3.47 6.42 5.77
C ILE A 36 4.85 6.95 6.14
N MET A 37 5.50 7.63 5.20
CA MET A 37 6.79 8.28 5.39
C MET A 37 6.57 9.75 5.76
N GLY A 38 7.25 10.27 6.78
CA GLY A 38 7.22 11.68 7.18
C GLY A 38 6.44 11.96 8.48
N PHE A 39 6.15 13.24 8.74
CA PHE A 39 5.57 13.75 10.00
C PHE A 39 4.04 13.94 9.95
N ARG A 40 3.33 13.11 9.17
CA ARG A 40 1.86 13.11 9.21
C ARG A 40 1.43 12.53 10.55
N PHE A 41 0.58 13.25 11.30
CA PHE A 41 -0.04 12.71 12.50
C PHE A 41 -0.81 11.44 12.12
N LEU A 42 -0.26 10.30 12.50
CA LEU A 42 -0.81 8.98 12.24
C LEU A 42 -2.09 8.85 13.07
N ASN A 43 -3.27 8.85 12.44
CA ASN A 43 -4.44 8.33 13.14
C ASN A 43 -4.27 6.83 13.25
N LYS A 44 -4.58 6.25 14.41
CA LYS A 44 -4.45 4.81 14.68
C LYS A 44 -5.11 3.92 13.63
N HIS A 45 -6.07 4.43 12.86
CA HIS A 45 -6.75 3.73 11.78
C HIS A 45 -6.03 3.74 10.42
N ASP A 46 -5.07 4.64 10.20
CA ASP A 46 -4.39 4.77 8.92
C ASP A 46 -3.38 3.64 8.66
N ASP A 47 -2.84 3.00 9.70
CA ASP A 47 -1.77 1.99 9.62
C ASP A 47 -2.12 0.62 10.20
N VAL A 48 -3.38 0.39 10.52
CA VAL A 48 -3.84 -0.97 10.79
C VAL A 48 -3.87 -1.69 9.44
N ASP A 49 -2.78 -2.41 9.16
CA ASP A 49 -2.89 -3.65 8.40
C ASP A 49 -3.98 -4.48 9.12
N PRO A 50 -5.13 -4.79 8.50
CA PRO A 50 -6.22 -5.51 9.16
C PRO A 50 -5.83 -6.90 9.70
N GLN A 51 -4.57 -7.30 9.58
CA GLN A 51 -4.02 -8.60 9.94
C GLN A 51 -2.89 -8.55 11.00
N LEU A 52 -2.68 -7.44 11.72
CA LEU A 52 -1.82 -7.40 12.92
C LEU A 52 -2.62 -7.25 14.22
#